data_AF-A0A1G9X1W5-F1
#
_entry.id   AF-A0A1G9X1W5-F1
#
_cell.length_a   1.000
_cell.length_b   1.000
_cell.length_c   1.000
_cell.angle_alpha   90.00
_cell.angle_beta   90.00
_cell.angle_gamma   90.00
#
_symmetry.space_group_name_H-M   'P 1'
#
loop_
_entity.id
_entity.type
_entity.pdbx_description
1 polymer ?
#
loop_
_entity_poly.entity_id
_entity_poly.type
_entity_poly.pdbx_seq_one_letter_code
_entity_poly.pdbx_strand_id
1 'polypeptide(L)'
;MNAARWLWGAELADRSTGHVANSYPQRPVRYEASGLDMIAVHEVDAAPGTLLVSTPAGTSSRGAGYWGASHVVHRLGADGSLAHVPMDAAADELDPAGAEARLHRRLALAAGLSLETTRLRMREGHGYESETVVEWSGYWAVVERATAKQVWARAPSYAEMTGAGLPIARSDTPEAQAAAARIWGP
;
A
#
# COMPACT_ATOMS: atom_id res chain seq x y z
N MET A 1 31.68 -5.85 -14.11
CA MET A 1 30.43 -6.63 -14.18
C MET A 1 29.63 -6.22 -12.95
N ASN A 2 28.55 -5.46 -13.12
CA ASN A 2 27.82 -4.89 -11.98
C ASN A 2 26.94 -5.96 -11.34
N ALA A 3 26.90 -6.00 -10.00
CA ALA A 3 25.92 -6.80 -9.27
C ALA A 3 24.53 -6.54 -9.85
N ALA A 4 23.75 -7.58 -10.17
CA ALA A 4 22.42 -7.37 -10.73
C ALA A 4 21.47 -6.68 -9.72
N ARG A 5 21.71 -6.84 -8.41
CA ARG A 5 20.89 -6.27 -7.33
C ARG A 5 21.74 -5.85 -6.13
N TRP A 6 21.25 -4.85 -5.39
CA TRP A 6 21.74 -4.41 -4.09
C TRP A 6 20.82 -4.93 -2.99
N LEU A 7 21.39 -5.17 -1.81
CA LEU A 7 20.66 -5.57 -0.61
C LEU A 7 20.75 -4.46 0.43
N TRP A 8 19.65 -4.24 1.16
CA TRP A 8 19.50 -3.19 2.15
C TRP A 8 18.69 -3.74 3.34
N GLY A 9 18.83 -3.11 4.51
CA GLY A 9 17.79 -3.23 5.52
C GLY A 9 16.58 -2.36 5.14
N ALA A 10 15.44 -2.65 5.74
CA ALA A 10 14.20 -1.90 5.57
C ALA A 10 13.93 -1.05 6.82
N GLU A 11 13.66 0.25 6.64
CA GLU A 11 13.40 1.16 7.75
C GLU A 11 12.29 2.18 7.44
N LEU A 12 11.52 2.54 8.46
CA LEU A 12 10.54 3.61 8.37
C LEU A 12 11.28 4.97 8.35
N ALA A 13 11.28 5.63 7.19
CA ALA A 13 11.97 6.90 7.00
C ALA A 13 11.19 8.09 7.55
N ASP A 14 9.86 8.07 7.40
CA ASP A 14 9.00 9.16 7.85
C ASP A 14 7.64 8.62 8.32
N ARG A 15 7.38 8.76 9.62
CA ARG A 15 6.11 8.37 10.25
C ARG A 15 4.92 9.18 9.77
N SER A 16 5.13 10.46 9.42
CA SER A 16 4.03 11.35 9.01
C SER A 16 3.44 10.98 7.65
N THR A 17 4.28 10.43 6.77
CA THR A 17 3.88 9.97 5.43
C THR A 17 3.79 8.44 5.33
N GLY A 18 4.26 7.71 6.34
CA GLY A 18 4.41 6.25 6.31
C GLY A 18 5.45 5.80 5.28
N HIS A 19 6.36 6.67 4.86
CA HIS A 19 7.36 6.37 3.84
C HIS A 19 8.43 5.44 4.41
N VAL A 20 8.71 4.35 3.68
CA VAL A 20 9.71 3.37 4.05
C VAL A 20 10.90 3.48 3.09
N ALA A 21 12.12 3.54 3.63
CA ALA A 21 13.34 3.66 2.86
C ALA A 21 14.24 2.43 3.02
N ASN A 22 15.22 2.37 2.14
CA ASN A 22 16.34 1.47 2.28
C ASN A 22 17.29 2.06 3.33
N SER A 23 17.68 1.27 4.32
CA SER A 23 18.74 1.64 5.27
C SER A 23 20.11 1.59 4.60
N TYR A 24 21.20 1.51 5.38
CA TYR A 24 22.54 1.32 4.81
C TYR A 24 22.64 0.09 3.87
N PRO A 25 23.33 0.22 2.72
CA PRO A 25 23.54 -0.89 1.79
C PRO A 25 24.38 -1.97 2.43
N GLN A 26 23.91 -3.21 2.34
CA GLN A 26 24.70 -4.38 2.68
C GLN A 26 25.60 -4.73 1.50
N ARG A 27 26.90 -4.56 1.68
CA ARG A 27 27.88 -4.84 0.63
C ARG A 27 28.03 -6.35 0.44
N PRO A 28 28.13 -6.84 -0.80
CA PRO A 28 28.45 -8.24 -1.04
C PRO A 28 29.90 -8.52 -0.60
N VAL A 29 30.09 -9.67 0.04
CA VAL A 29 31.42 -10.14 0.45
C VAL A 29 32.15 -10.82 -0.70
N ARG A 30 31.40 -11.40 -1.65
CA ARG A 30 31.94 -11.98 -2.89
C ARG A 30 30.88 -12.04 -3.98
N TYR A 31 31.34 -12.35 -5.19
CA TYR A 31 30.47 -12.60 -6.33
C TYR A 31 30.76 -13.99 -6.89
N GLU A 32 29.70 -14.73 -7.19
CA GLU A 32 29.78 -16.09 -7.73
C GLU A 32 29.14 -16.12 -9.13
N ALA A 33 29.78 -16.82 -10.08
CA ALA A 33 29.22 -17.02 -11.40
C ALA A 33 28.14 -18.12 -11.35
N SER A 34 26.97 -17.85 -11.94
CA SER A 34 25.89 -18.81 -12.10
C SER A 34 25.32 -18.70 -13.51
N GLY A 35 25.75 -19.60 -14.39
CA GLY A 35 25.40 -19.53 -15.81
C GLY A 35 26.00 -18.29 -16.46
N LEU A 36 25.15 -17.44 -17.04
CA LEU A 36 25.56 -16.15 -17.63
C LEU A 36 25.48 -14.97 -16.64
N ASP A 37 25.05 -15.22 -15.40
CA ASP A 37 24.84 -14.20 -14.38
C ASP A 37 25.94 -14.22 -13.31
N MET A 38 26.14 -13.06 -12.66
CA MET A 38 26.92 -12.93 -11.43
C MET A 38 25.97 -12.74 -10.25
N ILE A 39 26.04 -13.65 -9.28
CA ILE A 39 25.28 -13.60 -8.04
C ILE A 39 26.13 -12.88 -6.98
N ALA A 40 25.53 -11.90 -6.32
CA ALA A 40 26.11 -11.23 -5.17
C ALA A 40 25.85 -12.06 -3.91
N VAL A 41 26.91 -12.43 -3.20
CA VAL A 41 26.82 -13.15 -1.92
C VAL A 41 27.03 -12.16 -0.80
N HIS A 42 26.10 -12.13 0.15
CA HIS A 42 26.09 -11.21 1.28
C HIS A 42 26.24 -12.00 2.57
N GLU A 43 27.14 -11.57 3.45
CA GLU A 43 27.11 -11.93 4.86
C GLU A 43 26.24 -10.90 5.58
N VAL A 44 25.13 -11.38 6.15
CA VAL A 44 24.13 -10.52 6.78
C VAL A 44 24.25 -10.66 8.29
N ASP A 45 24.78 -9.62 8.94
CA ASP A 45 24.78 -9.50 10.39
C ASP A 45 23.46 -8.86 10.86
N ALA A 46 22.39 -9.63 10.80
CA ALA A 46 21.07 -9.23 11.27
C ALA A 46 20.33 -10.40 11.92
N ALA A 47 19.45 -10.10 12.87
CA ALA A 47 18.67 -11.13 13.55
C ALA A 47 17.70 -11.82 12.57
N PRO A 48 17.42 -13.13 12.75
CA PRO A 48 16.33 -13.79 12.04
C PRO A 48 15.01 -13.03 12.25
N GLY A 49 14.21 -12.95 11.19
CA GLY A 49 12.98 -12.17 11.14
C GLY A 49 13.17 -10.75 10.63
N THR A 50 14.40 -10.24 10.50
CA THR A 50 14.67 -8.90 9.95
C THR A 50 14.16 -8.77 8.51
N LEU A 51 13.52 -7.64 8.20
CA LEU A 51 13.11 -7.28 6.86
C LEU A 51 14.30 -6.71 6.07
N LEU A 52 14.55 -7.30 4.91
CA LEU A 52 15.58 -6.89 3.96
C LEU A 52 14.93 -6.49 2.64
N VAL A 53 15.57 -5.59 1.91
CA VAL A 53 15.09 -5.11 0.62
C VAL A 53 16.14 -5.39 -0.42
N SER A 54 15.72 -5.88 -1.58
CA SER A 54 16.58 -5.97 -2.76
C SER A 54 16.09 -5.03 -3.86
N THR A 55 17.02 -4.32 -4.49
CA THR A 55 16.74 -3.42 -5.63
C THR A 55 17.70 -3.72 -6.79
N PRO A 56 17.32 -3.54 -8.06
CA PRO A 56 18.27 -3.59 -9.16
C PRO A 56 19.37 -2.53 -9.01
N ALA A 57 20.61 -2.89 -9.32
CA ALA A 57 21.72 -1.94 -9.25
C ALA A 57 21.53 -0.75 -10.19
N GLY A 58 21.84 0.46 -9.70
CA GLY A 58 21.70 1.69 -10.48
C GLY A 58 20.26 2.17 -10.67
N THR A 59 19.27 1.52 -10.03
CA THR A 59 17.88 2.00 -10.05
C THR A 59 17.53 2.71 -8.74
N SER A 60 17.20 4.00 -8.84
CA SER A 60 16.40 4.70 -7.84
C SER A 60 14.96 4.75 -8.35
N SER A 61 14.17 3.70 -8.08
CA SER A 61 12.79 3.74 -8.55
C SER A 61 11.97 4.68 -7.67
N ARG A 62 11.48 5.79 -8.25
CA ARG A 62 10.32 6.50 -7.71
C ARG A 62 9.11 5.58 -7.86
N GLY A 63 8.52 5.12 -6.75
CA GLY A 63 7.25 4.40 -6.73
C GLY A 63 6.12 5.31 -6.28
N ALA A 64 4.87 4.98 -6.66
CA ALA A 64 3.67 5.69 -6.19
C ALA A 64 3.20 5.24 -4.80
N GLY A 65 3.93 4.32 -4.16
CA GLY A 65 3.62 3.75 -2.85
C GLY A 65 4.71 4.03 -1.81
N TYR A 66 4.62 3.36 -0.67
CA TYR A 66 5.56 3.50 0.45
C TYR A 66 6.98 3.02 0.12
N TRP A 67 7.12 2.24 -0.95
CA TRP A 67 8.37 1.69 -1.49
C TRP A 67 8.57 2.13 -2.95
N GLY A 68 9.81 2.02 -3.43
CA GLY A 68 10.09 2.15 -4.85
C GLY A 68 9.55 0.96 -5.66
N ALA A 69 9.16 1.20 -6.92
CA ALA A 69 8.52 0.18 -7.75
C ALA A 69 9.41 -1.03 -8.09
N SER A 70 10.74 -0.93 -7.96
CA SER A 70 11.67 -2.04 -8.20
C SER A 70 12.10 -2.78 -6.93
N HIS A 71 11.55 -2.38 -5.78
CA HIS A 71 11.84 -2.98 -4.49
C HIS A 71 11.19 -4.36 -4.39
N VAL A 72 11.95 -5.31 -3.83
CA VAL A 72 11.43 -6.61 -3.43
C VAL A 72 11.84 -6.81 -1.97
N VAL A 73 10.86 -7.05 -1.11
CA VAL A 73 11.06 -7.20 0.33
C VAL A 73 11.14 -8.68 0.69
N HIS A 74 12.06 -8.98 1.61
CA HIS A 74 12.36 -10.33 2.08
C HIS A 74 12.41 -10.35 3.60
N ARG A 75 12.12 -11.51 4.18
CA ARG A 75 12.38 -11.81 5.60
C ARG A 75 13.55 -12.76 5.71
N LEU A 76 14.50 -12.43 6.57
CA LEU A 76 15.67 -13.25 6.86
C LEU A 76 15.29 -14.46 7.74
N GLY A 77 15.53 -15.67 7.26
CA GLY A 77 15.41 -16.91 8.02
C GLY A 77 16.60 -17.15 8.96
N ALA A 78 16.43 -18.01 9.95
CA ALA A 78 17.51 -18.37 10.89
C ALA A 78 18.64 -19.17 10.23
N ASP A 79 18.36 -19.79 9.09
CA ASP A 79 19.30 -20.50 8.22
C ASP A 79 19.94 -19.59 7.15
N GLY A 80 19.66 -18.27 7.19
CA GLY A 80 20.10 -17.31 6.19
C GLY A 80 19.27 -17.28 4.91
N SER A 81 18.18 -18.05 4.83
CA SER A 81 17.26 -18.00 3.68
C SER A 81 16.50 -16.66 3.61
N LEU A 82 16.06 -16.28 2.42
CA LEU A 82 15.24 -15.09 2.20
C LEU A 82 13.85 -15.50 1.70
N ALA A 83 12.82 -15.24 2.50
CA ALA A 83 11.43 -15.46 2.13
C ALA A 83 10.79 -14.16 1.65
N HIS A 84 10.14 -14.18 0.49
CA HIS A 84 9.45 -12.99 -0.03
C HIS A 84 8.33 -12.52 0.91
N VAL A 85 8.26 -11.21 1.14
CA VAL A 85 7.20 -10.55 1.92
C VAL A 85 6.49 -9.51 1.03
N PRO A 86 5.15 -9.52 0.97
CA PRO A 86 4.42 -8.45 0.30
C PRO A 86 4.77 -7.08 0.88
N MET A 87 5.04 -6.10 0.01
CA MET A 87 5.49 -4.76 0.41
C MET A 87 4.55 -4.06 1.38
N ASP A 88 3.24 -4.22 1.21
CA ASP A 88 2.23 -3.65 2.10
C ASP A 88 2.31 -4.24 3.51
N ALA A 89 2.46 -5.56 3.62
CA ALA A 89 2.59 -6.25 4.89
C ALA A 89 3.90 -5.85 5.60
N ALA A 90 4.99 -5.71 4.86
CA ALA A 90 6.26 -5.23 5.40
C ALA A 90 6.17 -3.79 5.91
N ALA A 91 5.50 -2.89 5.18
CA ALA A 91 5.30 -1.51 5.63
C ALA A 91 4.43 -1.46 6.89
N ASP A 92 3.39 -2.29 6.96
CA ASP A 92 2.48 -2.38 8.11
C ASP A 92 3.18 -2.97 9.35
N GLU A 93 4.14 -3.88 9.17
CA GLU A 93 4.99 -4.37 10.26
C GLU A 93 5.96 -3.30 10.79
N LEU A 94 6.56 -2.50 9.90
CA LEU A 94 7.50 -1.44 10.27
C LEU A 94 6.81 -0.25 10.95
N ASP A 95 5.56 0.02 10.59
CA ASP A 95 4.78 1.11 11.16
C ASP A 95 3.34 0.67 11.50
N PRO A 96 3.14 -0.09 12.58
CA PRO A 96 1.79 -0.58 12.93
C PRO A 96 0.78 0.54 13.15
N ALA A 97 1.23 1.71 13.63
CA ALA A 97 0.38 2.87 13.87
C ALA A 97 -0.22 3.47 12.58
N GLY A 98 0.50 3.40 11.46
CA GLY A 98 0.03 3.88 10.15
C GLY A 98 -0.71 2.81 9.33
N ALA A 99 -0.76 1.56 9.78
CA ALA A 99 -1.24 0.44 8.97
C ALA A 99 -2.69 0.61 8.51
N GLU A 100 -3.56 1.10 9.38
CA GLU A 100 -4.98 1.31 9.07
C GLU A 100 -5.17 2.43 8.04
N ALA A 101 -4.45 3.54 8.17
CA ALA A 101 -4.48 4.63 7.20
C ALA A 101 -3.93 4.19 5.81
N ARG A 102 -2.94 3.30 5.79
CA ARG A 102 -2.45 2.71 4.54
C ARG A 102 -3.45 1.74 3.93
N LEU A 103 -4.08 0.89 4.75
CA LEU A 103 -5.16 0.01 4.31
C LEU A 103 -6.31 0.81 3.68
N HIS A 104 -6.72 1.90 4.34
CA HIS A 104 -7.71 2.83 3.82
C HIS A 104 -7.35 3.33 2.40
N ARG A 105 -6.12 3.83 2.22
CA ARG A 105 -5.65 4.30 0.91
C ARG A 105 -5.64 3.20 -0.14
N ARG A 106 -5.23 1.98 0.21
CA ARG A 106 -5.24 0.83 -0.71
C ARG A 106 -6.64 0.47 -1.17
N LEU A 107 -7.61 0.44 -0.25
CA LEU A 107 -9.01 0.15 -0.57
C LEU A 107 -9.62 1.24 -1.47
N ALA A 108 -9.35 2.52 -1.18
CA ALA A 108 -9.78 3.64 -2.01
C ALA A 108 -9.24 3.52 -3.46
N LEU A 109 -7.93 3.26 -3.60
CA LEU A 109 -7.30 3.08 -4.92
C LEU A 109 -7.84 1.86 -5.66
N ALA A 110 -8.07 0.74 -4.96
CA ALA A 110 -8.67 -0.46 -5.54
C ALA A 110 -10.10 -0.23 -6.05
N ALA A 111 -10.87 0.65 -5.40
CA ALA A 111 -12.19 1.10 -5.84
C ALA A 111 -12.14 2.13 -6.99
N GLY A 112 -10.94 2.55 -7.42
CA GLY A 112 -10.73 3.56 -8.46
C GLY A 112 -11.00 4.99 -7.98
N LEU A 113 -10.94 5.23 -6.67
CA LEU A 113 -11.20 6.53 -6.06
C LEU A 113 -9.89 7.25 -5.67
N SER A 114 -9.91 8.57 -5.81
CA SER A 114 -8.92 9.48 -5.24
C SER A 114 -9.41 10.00 -3.89
N LEU A 115 -8.49 10.50 -3.04
CA LEU A 115 -8.88 11.28 -1.85
C LEU A 115 -9.38 12.68 -2.22
N GLU A 116 -9.04 13.16 -3.41
CA GLU A 116 -9.56 14.40 -3.97
C GLU A 116 -10.77 14.12 -4.86
N THR A 117 -11.73 15.05 -4.83
CA THR A 117 -12.93 14.98 -5.65
C THR A 117 -12.58 14.97 -7.13
N THR A 118 -12.95 13.87 -7.79
CA THR A 118 -12.70 13.67 -9.22
C THR A 118 -14.02 13.55 -9.96
N ARG A 119 -14.08 14.15 -11.16
CA ARG A 119 -15.25 14.03 -12.03
C ARG A 119 -15.19 12.73 -12.82
N LEU A 120 -16.20 11.89 -12.64
CA LEU A 120 -16.37 10.59 -13.29
C LEU A 120 -17.57 10.63 -14.24
N ARG A 121 -17.41 10.06 -15.43
CA ARG A 121 -18.50 9.93 -16.41
C ARG A 121 -19.30 8.68 -16.10
N MET A 122 -20.62 8.84 -16.02
CA MET A 122 -21.55 7.76 -15.69
C MET A 122 -22.49 7.47 -16.86
N ARG A 123 -23.08 6.29 -16.83
CA ARG A 123 -24.23 5.96 -17.67
C ARG A 123 -25.43 6.80 -17.21
N GLU A 124 -26.28 7.19 -18.16
CA GLU A 124 -27.55 7.83 -17.83
C GLU A 124 -28.43 6.89 -16.97
N GLY A 125 -29.02 7.43 -15.90
CA GLY A 125 -29.79 6.65 -14.94
C GLY A 125 -28.96 5.88 -13.90
N HIS A 126 -27.75 6.34 -13.58
CA HIS A 126 -26.86 5.68 -12.62
C HIS A 126 -27.36 5.67 -11.15
N GLY A 127 -28.36 6.49 -10.80
CA GLY A 127 -28.99 6.46 -9.47
C GLY A 127 -28.15 7.01 -8.31
N TYR A 128 -27.06 7.74 -8.57
CA TYR A 128 -26.26 8.39 -7.52
C TYR A 128 -26.82 9.78 -7.22
N GLU A 129 -26.85 10.13 -5.95
CA GLU A 129 -27.38 11.40 -5.44
C GLU A 129 -26.25 12.28 -4.89
N SER A 130 -26.40 13.60 -4.99
CA SER A 130 -25.42 14.54 -4.43
C SER A 130 -25.47 14.51 -2.90
N GLU A 131 -24.34 14.83 -2.27
CA GLU A 131 -24.18 14.90 -0.81
C GLU A 131 -24.47 13.57 -0.10
N THR A 132 -24.17 12.45 -0.78
CA THR A 132 -24.36 11.09 -0.22
C THR A 132 -23.04 10.35 -0.04
N VAL A 133 -23.05 9.36 0.85
CA VAL A 133 -21.99 8.36 0.92
C VAL A 133 -22.60 7.03 0.51
N VAL A 134 -21.99 6.39 -0.48
CA VAL A 134 -22.54 5.20 -1.13
C VAL A 134 -21.51 4.10 -1.24
N GLU A 135 -21.99 2.88 -1.39
CA GLU A 135 -21.15 1.76 -1.82
C GLU A 135 -20.62 2.03 -3.25
N TRP A 136 -19.33 1.79 -3.44
CA TRP A 136 -18.65 2.03 -4.70
C TRP A 136 -17.56 0.98 -4.91
N SER A 137 -17.78 0.04 -5.84
CA SER A 137 -16.79 -0.98 -6.24
C SER A 137 -16.15 -1.71 -5.05
N GLY A 138 -16.94 -2.08 -4.03
CA GLY A 138 -16.45 -2.76 -2.83
C GLY A 138 -15.78 -1.86 -1.79
N TYR A 139 -15.93 -0.53 -1.89
CA TYR A 139 -15.56 0.43 -0.86
C TYR A 139 -16.60 1.55 -0.72
N TRP A 140 -16.29 2.62 0.02
CA TRP A 140 -17.16 3.78 0.22
C TRP A 140 -16.73 4.96 -0.65
N ALA A 141 -17.70 5.66 -1.24
CA ALA A 141 -17.49 6.91 -1.97
C ALA A 141 -18.35 8.03 -1.41
N VAL A 142 -17.76 9.21 -1.25
CA VAL A 142 -18.49 10.46 -1.01
C VAL A 142 -18.84 11.06 -2.37
N VAL A 143 -20.12 11.16 -2.69
CA VAL A 143 -20.63 11.81 -3.90
C VAL A 143 -20.99 13.25 -3.55
N GLU A 144 -20.10 14.18 -3.86
CA GLU A 144 -20.32 15.60 -3.54
C GLU A 144 -21.32 16.26 -4.50
N ARG A 145 -21.35 15.77 -5.75
CA ARG A 145 -22.28 16.27 -6.77
C ARG A 145 -22.63 15.16 -7.75
N ALA A 146 -23.89 15.09 -8.13
CA ALA A 146 -24.40 14.23 -9.18
C ALA A 146 -25.22 15.02 -10.21
N THR A 147 -25.13 14.60 -11.46
CA THR A 147 -25.94 15.06 -12.59
C THR A 147 -26.33 13.82 -13.40
N ALA A 148 -27.21 13.96 -14.39
CA ALA A 148 -27.70 12.80 -15.16
C ALA A 148 -26.61 11.91 -15.80
N LYS A 149 -25.38 12.41 -16.05
CA LYS A 149 -24.29 11.68 -16.75
C LYS A 149 -22.93 11.78 -16.08
N GLN A 150 -22.84 12.46 -14.94
CA GLN A 150 -21.58 12.75 -14.29
C GLN A 150 -21.75 12.79 -12.78
N VAL A 151 -20.75 12.29 -12.07
CA VAL A 151 -20.63 12.40 -10.62
C VAL A 151 -19.26 12.96 -10.27
N TRP A 152 -19.21 13.72 -9.18
CA TRP A 152 -18.00 14.18 -8.53
C TRP A 152 -17.87 13.38 -7.25
N ALA A 153 -16.91 12.46 -7.25
CA ALA A 153 -16.74 11.52 -6.16
C ALA A 153 -15.28 11.43 -5.71
N ARG A 154 -15.11 11.08 -4.45
CA ARG A 154 -13.83 10.76 -3.82
C ARG A 154 -14.03 9.63 -2.82
N ALA A 155 -12.94 9.00 -2.40
CA ALA A 155 -12.96 8.24 -1.17
C ALA A 155 -13.19 9.20 0.02
N PRO A 156 -13.93 8.77 1.06
CA PRO A 156 -13.90 9.47 2.33
C PRO A 156 -12.46 9.47 2.84
N SER A 157 -12.04 10.52 3.56
CA SER A 157 -10.75 10.54 4.24
C SER A 157 -10.74 9.56 5.41
N TYR A 158 -9.54 9.18 5.85
CA TYR A 158 -9.38 8.34 7.05
C TYR A 158 -10.03 8.97 8.29
N ALA A 159 -9.95 10.30 8.45
CA ALA A 159 -10.59 11.02 9.55
C ALA A 159 -12.12 11.01 9.46
N GLU A 160 -12.68 11.13 8.26
CA GLU A 160 -14.14 11.02 8.05
C GLU A 160 -14.65 9.61 8.36
N MET A 161 -13.94 8.57 7.89
CA MET A 161 -14.28 7.17 8.17
C MET A 161 -14.28 6.88 9.69
N THR A 162 -13.18 7.22 10.36
CA THR A 162 -13.01 7.00 11.80
C THR A 162 -14.00 7.83 12.62
N GLY A 163 -14.21 9.09 12.26
CA GLY A 163 -15.19 9.97 12.91
C GLY A 163 -16.64 9.51 12.77
N ALA A 164 -17.00 8.90 11.62
CA ALA A 164 -18.32 8.32 11.40
C ALA A 164 -18.50 6.94 12.05
N GLY A 165 -17.42 6.27 12.47
CA GLY A 165 -17.46 4.90 12.97
C GLY A 165 -17.63 3.85 11.86
N LEU A 166 -17.22 4.16 10.63
CA LEU A 166 -17.15 3.20 9.53
C LEU A 166 -15.84 2.42 9.63
N PRO A 167 -15.88 1.08 9.55
CA PRO A 167 -14.66 0.27 9.57
C PRO A 167 -13.83 0.51 8.29
N ILE A 168 -12.51 0.49 8.43
CA ILE A 168 -11.58 0.49 7.30
C ILE A 168 -11.52 -0.93 6.71
N ALA A 169 -12.58 -1.29 5.99
CA ALA A 169 -12.75 -2.59 5.34
C ALA A 169 -13.52 -2.42 4.03
N ARG A 170 -13.61 -3.51 3.25
CA ARG A 170 -14.50 -3.52 2.08
C ARG A 170 -15.94 -3.30 2.52
N SER A 171 -16.70 -2.56 1.72
CA SER A 171 -18.09 -2.21 2.01
C SER A 171 -19.05 -3.40 1.96
N ASP A 172 -18.66 -4.50 1.31
CA ASP A 172 -19.43 -5.75 1.19
C ASP A 172 -19.27 -6.69 2.40
N THR A 173 -18.49 -6.31 3.41
CA THR A 173 -18.32 -7.10 4.63
C THR A 173 -19.53 -6.93 5.57
N PRO A 174 -19.94 -7.98 6.31
CA PRO A 174 -21.05 -7.89 7.27
C PRO A 174 -20.86 -6.78 8.31
N GLU A 175 -19.61 -6.57 8.74
CA GLU A 175 -19.26 -5.52 9.69
C GLU A 175 -19.47 -4.11 9.11
N ALA A 176 -19.01 -3.89 7.88
CA ALA A 176 -19.18 -2.60 7.20
C ALA A 176 -20.66 -2.30 6.90
N GLN A 177 -21.43 -3.30 6.47
CA GLN A 177 -22.87 -3.16 6.26
C GLN A 177 -23.62 -2.85 7.56
N ALA A 178 -23.27 -3.56 8.65
CA ALA A 178 -23.85 -3.28 9.96
C ALA A 178 -23.49 -1.88 10.49
N ALA A 179 -22.28 -1.39 10.22
CA ALA A 179 -21.88 -0.03 10.56
C ALA A 179 -22.65 1.01 9.75
N ALA A 180 -22.72 0.84 8.43
CA ALA A 180 -23.47 1.73 7.55
C ALA A 180 -24.95 1.81 7.95
N ALA A 181 -25.58 0.66 8.25
CA ALA A 181 -26.97 0.62 8.70
C ALA A 181 -27.22 1.38 10.01
N ARG A 182 -26.23 1.42 10.92
CA ARG A 182 -26.32 2.22 12.16
C ARG A 182 -26.21 3.72 11.91
N ILE A 183 -25.44 4.13 10.90
CA ILE A 183 -25.11 5.53 10.62
C ILE A 183 -26.18 6.17 9.72
N TRP A 184 -26.58 5.47 8.66
CA TRP A 184 -27.47 6.01 7.61
C TRP A 184 -28.85 5.35 7.57
N GLY A 185 -29.08 4.30 8.36
CA GLY A 185 -30.30 3.50 8.30
C GLY A 185 -30.22 2.34 7.30
N PRO A 186 -31.24 1.46 7.27
CA PRO A 186 -31.31 0.33 6.35
C PRO A 186 -31.55 0.74 4.89
#